data_AF-A0AA90TWT7-F1
#
_entry.id   AF-A0AA90TWT7-F1
#
_cell.length_a   1.000
_cell.length_b   1.000
_cell.length_c   1.000
_cell.angle_alpha   90.00
_cell.angle_beta   90.00
_cell.angle_gamma   90.00
#
_symmetry.space_group_name_H-M   'P 1'
#
loop_
_entity.id
_entity.type
_entity.pdbx_description
1 polymer ?
#
loop_
_entity_poly.entity_id
_entity_poly.type
_entity_poly.pdbx_seq_one_letter_code
_entity_poly.pdbx_strand_id
1 'polypeptide(L)'
;MMFFDMREAIHLTDLLFIEHCNEEYGINRGVYNTIDNWFYEQGVKNLLKRRDTIISFLEFIKGKSEFKNNRCKFGNGGLTIKLNEFYFQTFDTADAKNASNL
;
A
#
# COMPACT_ATOMS: atom_id res chain seq x y z
N MET A 1 -3.65 15.55 -15.28
CA MET A 1 -3.20 14.19 -14.93
C MET A 1 -1.70 14.17 -15.05
N MET A 2 -1.01 14.12 -13.90
CA MET A 2 0.46 14.05 -13.85
C MET A 2 0.81 12.61 -13.44
N PHE A 3 1.44 11.87 -14.34
CA PHE A 3 1.99 10.55 -14.03
C PHE A 3 3.38 10.75 -13.44
N PHE A 4 3.57 10.37 -12.18
CA PHE A 4 4.87 10.36 -11.52
C PHE A 4 5.44 8.94 -11.55
N ASP A 5 6.76 8.82 -11.71
CA ASP A 5 7.45 7.55 -11.41
C ASP A 5 7.18 7.18 -9.94
N MET A 6 7.00 5.90 -9.63
CA MET A 6 6.75 5.42 -8.26
C MET A 6 7.83 5.92 -7.29
N ARG A 7 9.08 6.02 -7.77
CA ARG A 7 10.22 6.54 -6.98
C ARG A 7 10.10 8.02 -6.68
N GLU A 8 9.43 8.79 -7.51
CA GLU A 8 9.18 10.22 -7.29
C GLU A 8 7.90 10.46 -6.48
N ALA A 9 6.89 9.60 -6.65
CA ALA A 9 5.60 9.71 -5.98
C ALA A 9 5.75 9.73 -4.44
N ILE A 10 6.63 8.89 -3.87
CA ILE A 10 6.81 8.84 -2.41
C ILE A 10 7.33 10.15 -1.80
N HIS A 11 7.93 11.03 -2.61
CA HIS A 11 8.46 12.33 -2.18
C HIS A 11 7.47 13.48 -2.32
N LEU A 12 6.27 13.23 -2.88
CA LEU A 12 5.23 14.24 -3.03
C LEU A 12 4.77 14.78 -1.67
N THR A 13 4.16 15.97 -1.67
CA THR A 13 3.48 16.47 -0.46
C THR A 13 2.30 15.55 -0.12
N ASP A 14 1.83 15.58 1.14
CA ASP A 14 0.76 14.67 1.58
C ASP A 14 -0.48 14.71 0.67
N LEU A 15 -0.90 15.90 0.26
CA LEU A 15 -2.03 16.07 -0.64
C LEU A 15 -1.78 15.40 -2.00
N LEU A 16 -0.65 15.70 -2.63
CA LEU A 16 -0.30 15.16 -3.95
C LEU A 16 -0.09 13.64 -3.91
N PHE A 17 0.44 13.10 -2.80
CA PHE A 17 0.58 11.66 -2.63
C PHE A 17 -0.78 10.96 -2.55
N ILE A 18 -1.72 11.53 -1.78
CA ILE A 18 -3.08 10.99 -1.68
C ILE A 18 -3.81 11.08 -3.02
N GLU A 19 -3.65 12.19 -3.74
CA GLU A 19 -4.21 12.38 -5.08
C GLU A 19 -3.63 11.34 -6.06
N HIS A 20 -2.31 11.11 -6.04
CA HIS A 20 -1.69 10.06 -6.84
C HIS A 20 -2.27 8.68 -6.51
N CYS A 21 -2.42 8.33 -5.22
CA CYS A 21 -3.05 7.07 -4.82
C CYS A 21 -4.52 6.97 -5.29
N ASN A 22 -5.22 8.10 -5.37
CA ASN A 22 -6.58 8.15 -5.88
C ASN A 22 -6.64 7.95 -7.39
N GLU A 23 -5.79 8.64 -8.15
CA GLU A 23 -5.77 8.59 -9.62
C GLU A 23 -5.33 7.19 -10.12
N GLU A 24 -4.26 6.63 -9.55
CA GLU A 24 -3.68 5.38 -10.03
C GLU A 24 -4.40 4.12 -9.51
N TYR A 25 -4.98 4.19 -8.31
CA TYR A 25 -5.54 3.03 -7.63
C TYR A 25 -7.00 3.19 -7.18
N GLY A 26 -7.62 4.35 -7.41
CA GLY A 26 -9.01 4.61 -7.04
C GLY A 26 -9.26 4.63 -5.53
N ILE A 27 -8.21 4.82 -4.73
CA ILE A 27 -8.30 4.81 -3.27
C ILE A 27 -8.74 6.19 -2.80
N ASN A 28 -9.85 6.26 -2.08
CA ASN A 28 -10.28 7.52 -1.47
C ASN A 28 -9.48 7.84 -0.20
N ARG A 29 -9.53 9.09 0.26
CA ARG A 29 -8.80 9.57 1.44
C ARG A 29 -9.06 8.75 2.70
N GLY A 30 -10.29 8.28 2.91
CA GLY A 30 -10.64 7.48 4.09
C GLY A 30 -9.91 6.14 4.10
N VAL A 31 -9.96 5.42 2.98
CA VAL A 31 -9.26 4.14 2.80
C VAL A 31 -7.74 4.33 2.88
N TYR A 32 -7.21 5.38 2.25
CA TYR A 32 -5.79 5.74 2.36
C TYR A 32 -5.37 5.92 3.82
N ASN A 33 -6.11 6.72 4.60
CA ASN A 33 -5.79 6.98 5.99
C ASN A 33 -5.80 5.68 6.83
N THR A 34 -6.75 4.77 6.54
CA THR A 34 -6.78 3.46 7.21
C THR A 34 -5.53 2.63 6.89
N ILE A 35 -5.11 2.61 5.63
CA ILE A 35 -3.89 1.90 5.20
C ILE A 35 -2.65 2.51 5.86
N ASP A 36 -2.50 3.84 5.81
CA ASP A 36 -1.37 4.56 6.40
C ASP A 36 -1.27 4.32 7.91
N ASN A 37 -2.39 4.46 8.62
CA ASN A 37 -2.43 4.20 10.06
C ASN A 37 -2.07 2.74 10.38
N TRP A 38 -2.60 1.79 9.61
CA TRP A 38 -2.32 0.37 9.84
C TRP A 38 -0.82 0.05 9.71
N PHE A 39 -0.15 0.53 8.65
CA PHE A 39 1.30 0.32 8.51
C PHE A 39 2.12 1.07 9.55
N TYR A 40 1.65 2.24 10.00
CA TYR A 40 2.27 2.95 11.12
C TYR A 40 2.19 2.13 12.42
N GLU A 41 1.04 1.52 12.71
CA GLU A 41 0.81 0.64 13.86
C GLU A 41 1.68 -0.64 13.79
N GLN A 42 1.95 -1.16 12.59
CA GLN A 42 2.92 -2.25 12.38
C GLN A 42 4.39 -1.81 12.51
N GLY A 43 4.67 -0.55 12.82
CA GLY A 43 6.01 -0.05 13.09
C GLY A 43 6.74 0.56 11.88
N VAL A 44 6.08 0.73 10.73
CA VAL A 44 6.67 1.41 9.56
C VAL A 44 6.67 2.93 9.76
N LYS A 45 7.48 3.42 10.71
CA LYS A 45 7.46 4.82 11.18
C LYS A 45 8.03 5.82 10.18
N ASN A 46 9.06 5.43 9.44
CA ASN A 46 9.67 6.32 8.43
C ASN A 46 8.66 6.60 7.31
N LEU A 47 8.39 7.88 7.06
CA LEU A 47 7.35 8.32 6.13
C LEU A 47 7.58 7.80 4.71
N LEU A 48 8.79 7.95 4.17
CA LEU A 48 9.11 7.50 2.82
C LEU A 48 8.99 5.97 2.68
N LYS A 49 9.50 5.23 3.67
CA LYS A 49 9.35 3.77 3.72
C LYS A 49 7.88 3.36 3.79
N ARG A 50 7.07 4.08 4.58
CA ARG A 50 5.64 3.78 4.69
C ARG A 50 4.92 4.04 3.38
N ARG A 51 5.16 5.18 2.73
CA ARG A 51 4.60 5.50 1.41
C ARG A 51 4.97 4.48 0.35
N ASP A 52 6.24 4.05 0.33
CA ASP A 52 6.71 2.96 -0.54
C ASP A 52 5.99 1.63 -0.26
N THR A 53 5.79 1.31 1.03
CA THR A 53 5.01 0.12 1.46
C THR A 53 3.55 0.22 1.04
N ILE A 54 2.95 1.42 1.13
CA ILE A 54 1.58 1.69 0.68
C ILE A 54 1.46 1.44 -0.83
N ILE A 55 2.36 2.01 -1.65
CA ILE A 55 2.37 1.76 -3.11
C ILE A 55 2.49 0.25 -3.38
N SER A 56 3.41 -0.43 -2.71
CA SER A 56 3.61 -1.88 -2.87
C SER A 56 2.35 -2.68 -2.53
N PHE A 57 1.64 -2.30 -1.46
CA PHE A 57 0.35 -2.88 -1.11
C PHE A 57 -0.71 -2.64 -2.19
N LEU A 58 -0.78 -1.41 -2.72
CA LEU A 58 -1.74 -1.04 -3.77
C LEU A 58 -1.49 -1.78 -5.08
N GLU A 59 -0.22 -2.00 -5.47
CA GLU A 59 0.13 -2.87 -6.61
C GLU A 59 -0.23 -4.34 -6.36
N PHE A 60 0.00 -4.84 -5.14
CA PHE A 60 -0.36 -6.20 -4.75
C PHE A 60 -1.86 -6.49 -4.92
N ILE A 61 -2.73 -5.56 -4.50
CA ILE A 61 -4.18 -5.72 -4.69
C ILE A 61 -4.61 -5.51 -6.15
N LYS A 62 -3.89 -4.65 -6.91
CA LYS A 62 -4.15 -4.40 -8.34
C LYS A 62 -3.96 -5.64 -9.18
N GLY A 63 -2.91 -6.42 -8.90
CA GLY A 63 -2.65 -7.69 -9.56
C GLY A 63 -3.69 -8.80 -9.29
N LYS A 64 -4.51 -8.67 -8.24
CA LYS A 64 -5.46 -9.71 -7.80
C LYS A 64 -6.90 -9.53 -8.31
N SER A 65 -7.12 -8.72 -9.35
CA SER A 65 -8.43 -8.54 -10.02
C SER A 65 -9.56 -7.94 -9.17
N GLU A 66 -9.24 -7.34 -8.01
CA GLU A 66 -10.22 -6.67 -7.13
C GLU A 66 -10.57 -5.23 -7.60
N PHE A 67 -10.01 -4.81 -8.73
CA PHE A 67 -10.24 -3.49 -9.33
C PHE A 67 -11.36 -3.58 -10.35
N LYS A 68 -12.53 -3.07 -10.00
CA LYS A 68 -13.65 -2.91 -10.94
C LYS A 68 -13.80 -1.41 -11.25
N ASN A 69 -13.64 -1.03 -12.52
CA ASN A 69 -13.69 0.37 -12.98
C ASN A 69 -12.70 1.30 -12.26
N ASN A 70 -11.43 0.89 -12.13
CA ASN A 70 -10.37 1.64 -11.43
C ASN A 70 -10.71 2.02 -9.98
N ARG A 71 -11.65 1.32 -9.32
CA ARG A 71 -11.95 1.52 -7.91
C ARG A 71 -11.76 0.21 -7.17
N CYS A 72 -10.95 0.27 -6.12
CA CYS A 72 -10.84 -0.82 -5.18
C CYS A 72 -12.03 -0.78 -4.21
N LYS A 73 -12.76 -1.91 -4.08
CA LYS A 73 -13.86 -2.04 -3.13
C LYS A 73 -13.52 -3.10 -2.10
N PHE A 74 -13.39 -2.67 -0.86
CA PHE A 74 -13.24 -3.56 0.28
C PHE A 74 -14.64 -3.78 0.89
N GLY A 75 -15.09 -5.03 0.96
CA GLY A 75 -16.27 -5.38 1.78
C GLY A 75 -16.01 -5.10 3.26
N ASN A 76 -16.99 -5.35 4.13
CA ASN A 76 -16.81 -5.20 5.58
C ASN A 76 -15.59 -6.01 6.06
N GLY A 77 -14.60 -5.33 6.65
CA GLY A 77 -13.34 -5.94 7.12
C GLY A 77 -12.37 -6.37 6.01
N GLY A 78 -12.74 -6.28 4.74
CA GLY A 78 -11.94 -6.77 3.62
C GLY A 78 -10.57 -6.10 3.49
N LEU A 79 -10.49 -4.80 3.83
CA LEU A 79 -9.23 -4.05 3.78
C LEU A 79 -8.19 -4.63 4.76
N THR A 80 -8.59 -4.85 6.01
CA THR A 80 -7.71 -5.40 7.04
C THR A 80 -7.24 -6.81 6.69
N ILE A 81 -8.10 -7.63 6.08
CA ILE A 81 -7.71 -8.98 5.61
C ILE A 81 -6.60 -8.85 4.56
N LYS A 82 -6.74 -7.96 3.58
CA LYS A 82 -5.73 -7.75 2.54
C LYS A 82 -4.42 -7.18 3.06
N LEU A 83 -4.50 -6.26 4.03
CA LEU A 83 -3.31 -5.74 4.70
C LEU A 83 -2.53 -6.85 5.40
N ASN A 84 -3.23 -7.75 6.11
CA ASN A 84 -2.61 -8.93 6.72
C ASN A 84 -2.03 -9.88 5.65
N GLU A 85 -2.80 -10.22 4.60
CA GLU A 85 -2.30 -11.07 3.51
C GLU A 85 -0.99 -10.54 2.91
N PHE A 86 -0.95 -9.24 2.61
CA PHE A 86 0.24 -8.58 2.08
C PHE A 86 1.39 -8.60 3.07
N TYR A 87 1.11 -8.30 4.34
CA TYR A 87 2.13 -8.22 5.37
C TYR A 87 2.79 -9.58 5.61
N PHE A 88 2.01 -10.64 5.82
CA PHE A 88 2.58 -11.99 5.99
C PHE A 88 3.34 -12.46 4.74
N GLN A 89 2.86 -12.18 3.54
CA GLN A 89 3.58 -12.58 2.31
C GLN A 89 4.90 -11.84 2.12
N THR A 90 4.98 -10.57 2.52
CA THR A 90 6.13 -9.69 2.24
C THR A 90 7.15 -9.70 3.38
N PHE A 91 6.69 -9.83 4.62
CA PHE A 91 7.54 -9.70 5.81
C PHE A 91 7.90 -11.06 6.45
N ASP A 92 7.06 -12.11 6.39
CA ASP A 92 7.49 -13.45 6.87
C ASP A 92 8.49 -14.11 5.90
N THR A 93 8.37 -13.85 4.60
CA THR A 93 9.32 -14.38 3.62
C THR A 93 10.68 -13.69 3.67
N ALA A 94 10.77 -12.48 4.25
CA ALA A 94 12.04 -11.79 4.47
C ALA A 94 12.84 -12.46 5.60
N ASP A 95 12.17 -12.92 6.66
CA ASP A 95 12.82 -13.65 7.77
C ASP A 95 13.22 -15.08 7.35
N ALA A 96 12.42 -15.76 6.52
CA ALA A 96 12.77 -17.08 6.00
C ALA A 96 14.00 -17.06 5.06
N LYS A 97 14.20 -15.98 4.28
CA LYS A 97 15.36 -15.82 3.38
C LYS A 97 16.65 -15.43 4.12
N ASN A 98 16.55 -14.81 5.29
CA ASN A 98 17.73 -14.54 6.13
C ASN A 98 18.20 -15.78 6.90
N ALA A 99 17.29 -16.70 7.23
CA ALA A 99 17.61 -17.96 7.91
C ALA A 99 18.18 -19.06 6.98
N SER A 100 18.00 -18.92 5.65
CA SER A 100 18.49 -19.90 4.66
C SER A 100 19.81 -19.51 3.98
N ASN A 101 20.41 -18.39 4.40
CA ASN A 101 21.75 -17.93 3.98
C ASN A 101 22.80 -18.05 5.11
N LEU A 102 22.54 -18.87 6.13
CA LEU A 102 23.45 -19.18 7.25
C LEU A 102 23.74 -20.68 7.30
#